data_AF-A0A1B9E5W9-F1
#
_entry.id   AF-A0A1B9E5W9-F1
#
_cell.length_a   1.000
_cell.length_b   1.000
_cell.length_c   1.000
_cell.angle_alpha   90.00
_cell.angle_beta   90.00
_cell.angle_gamma   90.00
#
_symmetry.space_group_name_H-M   'P 1'
#
loop_
_entity.id
_entity.type
_entity.pdbx_description
1 polymer ?
#
loop_
_entity_poly.entity_id
_entity_poly.type
_entity_poly.pdbx_seq_one_letter_code
_entity_poly.pdbx_strand_id
1 'polypeptide(L)'
;MKKYCYYIALIMFFVSCQQKQYPAVSFYYWKTNFNLSALEQETLKENAVQKIYIRYFDLDLHPKTKQVFPRSPIHFSMLPPVQTIVPVVYIQNKVMLDPAFNSQELAQKTHDFVALINTKNGLSCQEIQIDCDWTLSSKTNYLQFIEAFKRISAKKITTTIRLHQVKYFEKTKIPNVDSGVLMYYNMGVIGSPSSNSIYNQAIASRYLASLKKYPLALNYALPIYSWGVHSSNGSVIGLRNKLTNKDLDLDPKFLLTTTNKYRVMVSHYRKGVFYKKGDSIKIEAISTADLKEMASDLREHSAQSPKEIIFYDLDQRNINNYEKTIFQQITAYF
;
A
#
# COMPACT_ATOMS: atom_id res chain seq x y z
N MET A 1 45.45 -34.04 -24.84
CA MET A 1 45.24 -33.11 -23.70
C MET A 1 44.74 -31.73 -24.12
N LYS A 2 45.32 -31.06 -25.14
CA LYS A 2 44.86 -29.71 -25.59
C LYS A 2 43.40 -29.60 -26.05
N LYS A 3 42.80 -30.66 -26.61
CA LYS A 3 41.39 -30.64 -27.06
C LYS A 3 40.36 -30.61 -25.93
N TYR A 4 40.67 -31.17 -24.76
CA TYR A 4 39.75 -31.17 -23.61
C TYR A 4 39.72 -29.82 -22.87
N CYS A 5 40.81 -29.03 -22.94
CA CYS A 5 40.84 -27.68 -22.38
C CYS A 5 39.86 -26.72 -23.07
N TYR A 6 39.61 -26.89 -24.38
CA TYR A 6 38.63 -26.08 -25.11
C TYR A 6 37.19 -26.36 -24.69
N TYR A 7 36.84 -27.62 -24.41
CA TYR A 7 35.50 -27.97 -23.92
C TYR A 7 35.27 -27.49 -22.48
N ILE A 8 36.29 -27.50 -21.63
CA ILE A 8 36.22 -26.96 -20.26
C ILE A 8 36.07 -25.42 -20.28
N ALA A 9 36.77 -24.73 -21.19
CA ALA A 9 36.63 -23.29 -21.36
C ALA A 9 35.25 -22.88 -21.90
N LEU A 10 34.65 -23.68 -22.79
CA LEU A 10 33.31 -23.43 -23.33
C LEU A 10 32.19 -23.64 -22.30
N ILE A 11 32.36 -24.60 -21.37
CA ILE A 11 31.42 -24.84 -20.27
C ILE A 11 31.45 -23.70 -19.23
N MET A 12 32.60 -23.06 -19.00
CA MET A 12 32.70 -21.92 -18.07
C MET A 12 31.95 -20.66 -18.55
N PHE A 13 31.70 -20.50 -19.85
CA PHE A 13 30.90 -19.38 -20.37
C PHE A 13 29.39 -19.53 -20.12
N PHE A 14 28.89 -20.74 -19.85
CA PHE A 14 27.46 -20.97 -19.55
C PHE A 14 27.10 -20.90 -18.06
N VAL A 15 28.10 -20.81 -17.17
CA VAL A 15 27.87 -20.77 -15.71
C VAL A 15 27.94 -19.34 -15.14
N SER A 16 28.36 -18.35 -15.93
CA SER A 16 28.66 -16.99 -15.42
C SER A 16 27.70 -15.92 -15.93
N CYS A 17 26.40 -16.09 -15.68
CA CYS A 17 25.46 -14.97 -15.65
C CYS A 17 24.24 -15.32 -14.78
N GLN A 18 24.45 -15.54 -13.48
CA GLN A 18 23.34 -15.41 -12.54
C GLN A 18 22.98 -13.92 -12.48
N GLN A 19 22.04 -13.52 -13.34
CA GLN A 19 21.48 -12.17 -13.28
C GLN A 19 20.86 -12.02 -11.89
N LYS A 20 21.37 -11.09 -11.09
CA LYS A 20 20.84 -10.82 -9.76
C LYS A 20 19.39 -10.38 -9.93
N GLN A 21 18.44 -11.26 -9.60
CA GLN A 21 17.02 -10.98 -9.74
C GLN A 21 16.59 -10.14 -8.54
N TYR A 22 16.44 -8.83 -8.77
CA TYR A 22 15.83 -7.92 -7.81
C TYR A 22 14.32 -8.15 -7.74
N PRO A 23 13.66 -7.86 -6.60
CA PRO A 23 12.21 -7.85 -6.53
C PRO A 23 11.60 -6.93 -7.59
N ALA A 24 10.42 -7.31 -8.10
CA ALA A 24 9.70 -6.48 -9.07
C ALA A 24 9.22 -5.16 -8.44
N VAL A 25 9.17 -4.10 -9.24
CA VAL A 25 8.49 -2.84 -8.88
C VAL A 25 7.01 -2.99 -9.20
N SER A 26 6.17 -2.75 -8.20
CA SER A 26 4.71 -2.75 -8.31
C SER A 26 4.13 -1.50 -7.65
N PHE A 27 2.88 -1.16 -7.96
CA PHE A 27 2.21 -0.02 -7.35
C PHE A 27 0.79 -0.35 -6.92
N TYR A 28 0.33 0.31 -5.86
CA TYR A 28 -1.09 0.45 -5.58
C TYR A 28 -1.69 1.61 -6.39
N TYR A 29 -2.89 1.42 -6.92
CA TYR A 29 -3.73 2.46 -7.50
C TYR A 29 -5.01 2.60 -6.68
N TRP A 30 -5.15 3.73 -5.98
CA TRP A 30 -6.20 3.91 -4.96
C TRP A 30 -7.16 5.07 -5.29
N LYS A 31 -7.68 5.09 -6.53
CA LYS A 31 -8.70 6.05 -6.99
C LYS A 31 -9.90 5.30 -7.58
N THR A 32 -11.09 5.90 -7.51
CA THR A 32 -12.33 5.30 -8.03
C THR A 32 -12.45 5.36 -9.55
N ASN A 33 -11.75 6.29 -10.21
CA ASN A 33 -11.63 6.28 -11.67
C ASN A 33 -10.22 5.83 -12.04
N PHE A 34 -10.08 4.71 -12.75
CA PHE A 34 -8.82 4.26 -13.34
C PHE A 34 -8.57 5.04 -14.63
N ASN A 35 -7.69 6.04 -14.50
CA ASN A 35 -7.25 6.89 -15.59
C ASN A 35 -5.85 7.39 -15.25
N LEU A 36 -4.86 6.92 -15.98
CA LEU A 36 -3.46 7.25 -15.74
C LEU A 36 -3.07 8.52 -16.50
N SER A 37 -2.53 9.49 -15.77
CA SER A 37 -1.82 10.63 -16.33
C SER A 37 -0.60 10.20 -17.14
N ALA A 38 -0.07 11.12 -17.98
CA ALA A 38 1.13 10.85 -18.76
C ALA A 38 2.33 10.44 -17.88
N LEU A 39 2.50 11.12 -16.73
CA LEU A 39 3.56 10.79 -15.78
C LEU A 39 3.38 9.41 -15.15
N GLU A 40 2.16 9.03 -14.76
CA GLU A 40 1.89 7.71 -14.19
C GLU A 40 2.18 6.61 -15.23
N GLN A 41 1.83 6.81 -16.50
CA GLN A 41 2.15 5.87 -17.59
C GLN A 41 3.66 5.77 -17.85
N GLU A 42 4.36 6.92 -17.91
CA GLU A 42 5.82 6.97 -18.05
C GLU A 42 6.51 6.25 -16.90
N THR A 43 6.04 6.46 -15.66
CA THR A 43 6.58 5.80 -14.46
C THR A 43 6.48 4.29 -14.55
N LEU A 44 5.33 3.75 -15.00
CA LEU A 44 5.16 2.31 -15.21
C LEU A 44 6.14 1.77 -16.25
N LYS A 45 6.31 2.48 -17.37
CA LYS A 45 7.20 2.09 -18.46
C LYS A 45 8.68 2.11 -18.04
N GLU A 46 9.15 3.22 -17.47
CA GLU A 46 10.55 3.40 -17.07
C GLU A 46 10.99 2.41 -15.99
N ASN A 47 10.05 2.01 -15.12
CA ASN A 47 10.32 1.04 -14.05
C ASN A 47 9.97 -0.41 -14.43
N ALA A 48 9.67 -0.66 -15.71
CA ALA A 48 9.33 -1.98 -16.26
C ALA A 48 8.23 -2.72 -15.47
N VAL A 49 7.24 -1.97 -14.96
CA VAL A 49 6.20 -2.50 -14.07
C VAL A 49 5.32 -3.49 -14.83
N GLN A 50 5.26 -4.73 -14.33
CA GLN A 50 4.43 -5.80 -14.91
C GLN A 50 3.12 -6.01 -14.14
N LYS A 51 3.06 -5.55 -12.88
CA LYS A 51 1.93 -5.77 -11.98
C LYS A 51 1.49 -4.49 -11.31
N ILE A 52 0.17 -4.24 -11.26
CA ILE A 52 -0.42 -3.20 -10.42
C ILE A 52 -1.55 -3.75 -9.55
N TYR A 53 -1.65 -3.24 -8.33
CA TYR A 53 -2.70 -3.53 -7.38
C TYR A 53 -3.75 -2.42 -7.45
N ILE A 54 -4.97 -2.73 -7.88
CA ILE A 54 -6.01 -1.73 -8.14
C ILE A 54 -7.10 -1.88 -7.10
N ARG A 55 -7.40 -0.80 -6.35
CA ARG A 55 -8.55 -0.79 -5.45
C ARG A 55 -9.84 -0.91 -6.25
N TYR A 56 -10.50 -2.06 -6.15
CA TYR A 56 -11.74 -2.31 -6.88
C TYR A 56 -12.94 -1.71 -6.16
N PHE A 57 -13.08 -1.95 -4.86
CA PHE A 57 -14.15 -1.38 -4.05
C PHE A 57 -13.84 -1.58 -2.57
N ASP A 58 -14.60 -0.87 -1.74
CA ASP A 58 -14.58 -1.07 -0.29
C ASP A 58 -15.86 -1.80 0.13
N LEU A 59 -15.80 -2.69 1.10
CA LEU A 59 -16.95 -3.26 1.76
C LEU A 59 -17.21 -2.50 3.07
N ASP A 60 -18.42 -1.98 3.19
CA ASP A 60 -18.88 -1.14 4.29
C ASP A 60 -20.26 -1.62 4.76
N LEU A 61 -20.66 -1.29 5.99
CA LEU A 61 -22.01 -1.53 6.51
C LEU A 61 -22.88 -0.32 6.22
N HIS A 62 -24.04 -0.56 5.59
CA HIS A 62 -24.99 0.50 5.31
C HIS A 62 -25.50 1.10 6.64
N PRO A 63 -25.48 2.44 6.83
CA PRO A 63 -25.76 3.06 8.13
C PRO A 63 -27.10 2.66 8.76
N LYS A 64 -28.13 2.50 7.91
CA LYS A 64 -29.52 2.15 8.31
C LYS A 64 -29.77 0.64 8.38
N THR A 65 -29.70 -0.05 7.24
CA THR A 65 -30.02 -1.48 7.13
C THR A 65 -28.98 -2.42 7.75
N LYS A 66 -27.76 -1.93 8.07
CA LYS A 66 -26.60 -2.72 8.51
C LYS A 66 -26.14 -3.79 7.53
N GLN A 67 -26.71 -3.86 6.33
CA GLN A 67 -26.26 -4.78 5.30
C GLN A 67 -24.90 -4.35 4.73
N VAL A 68 -24.05 -5.32 4.45
CA VAL A 68 -22.79 -5.09 3.75
C VAL A 68 -23.06 -4.66 2.31
N PHE A 69 -22.40 -3.60 1.85
CA PHE A 69 -22.51 -3.11 0.48
C PHE A 69 -21.15 -2.69 -0.09
N PRO A 70 -20.95 -2.80 -1.42
CA PRO A 70 -19.77 -2.27 -2.07
C PRO A 70 -19.86 -0.75 -2.20
N ARG A 71 -18.89 -0.06 -1.62
CA ARG A 71 -18.74 1.39 -1.66
C ARG A 71 -17.69 1.79 -2.70
N SER A 72 -18.03 2.82 -3.48
CA SER A 72 -17.13 3.48 -4.43
C SER A 72 -16.41 2.50 -5.39
N PRO A 73 -17.15 1.68 -6.14
CA PRO A 73 -16.55 0.73 -7.09
C PRO A 73 -15.75 1.43 -8.19
N ILE A 74 -14.66 0.79 -8.60
CA ILE A 74 -13.75 1.25 -9.65
C ILE A 74 -14.49 1.38 -10.98
N HIS A 75 -14.20 2.46 -11.69
CA HIS A 75 -14.59 2.69 -13.07
C HIS A 75 -13.32 2.75 -13.92
N PHE A 76 -13.25 1.99 -15.00
CA PHE A 76 -12.12 2.01 -15.93
C PHE A 76 -12.43 2.93 -17.11
N SER A 77 -11.85 4.14 -17.13
CA SER A 77 -11.88 5.01 -18.31
C SER A 77 -10.82 4.62 -19.35
N MET A 78 -9.85 3.81 -18.95
CA MET A 78 -8.85 3.20 -19.83
C MET A 78 -8.46 1.81 -19.30
N LEU A 79 -7.88 0.98 -20.15
CA LEU A 79 -7.33 -0.30 -19.73
C LEU A 79 -5.95 -0.10 -19.05
N PRO A 80 -5.64 -0.85 -17.99
CA PRO A 80 -4.31 -0.87 -17.39
C PRO A 80 -3.22 -1.28 -18.41
N PRO A 81 -2.16 -0.48 -18.60
CA PRO A 81 -1.11 -0.78 -19.58
C PRO A 81 -0.04 -1.73 -19.00
N VAL A 82 -0.47 -2.76 -18.28
CA VAL A 82 0.41 -3.75 -17.63
C VAL A 82 -0.12 -5.16 -17.83
N GLN A 83 0.76 -6.17 -17.72
CA GLN A 83 0.40 -7.56 -17.96
C GLN A 83 -0.51 -8.13 -16.86
N THR A 84 -0.27 -7.77 -15.61
CA THR A 84 -0.97 -8.35 -14.45
C THR A 84 -1.68 -7.27 -13.66
N ILE A 85 -2.96 -7.48 -13.41
CA ILE A 85 -3.73 -6.69 -12.44
C ILE A 85 -4.09 -7.55 -11.24
N VAL A 86 -4.03 -6.95 -10.05
CA VAL A 86 -4.52 -7.55 -8.83
C VAL A 86 -5.65 -6.68 -8.27
N PRO A 87 -6.92 -7.12 -8.37
CA PRO A 87 -8.02 -6.49 -7.69
C PRO A 87 -7.77 -6.48 -6.18
N VAL A 88 -7.86 -5.30 -5.56
CA VAL A 88 -7.82 -5.14 -4.11
C VAL A 88 -9.22 -4.84 -3.61
N VAL A 89 -9.71 -5.67 -2.70
CA VAL A 89 -10.98 -5.46 -2.00
C VAL A 89 -10.66 -5.00 -0.58
N TYR A 90 -10.97 -3.74 -0.27
CA TYR A 90 -10.82 -3.23 1.09
C TYR A 90 -12.06 -3.59 1.91
N ILE A 91 -11.88 -4.21 3.08
CA ILE A 91 -12.97 -4.53 3.99
C ILE A 91 -12.79 -3.70 5.25
N GLN A 92 -13.74 -2.82 5.53
CA GLN A 92 -13.71 -2.10 6.81
C GLN A 92 -13.88 -3.10 7.96
N ASN A 93 -13.02 -3.01 8.97
CA ASN A 93 -13.01 -3.96 10.09
C ASN A 93 -14.38 -4.10 10.79
N LYS A 94 -15.22 -3.05 10.76
CA LYS A 94 -16.57 -3.10 11.32
C LYS A 94 -17.50 -4.11 10.62
N VAL A 95 -17.25 -4.45 9.36
CA VAL A 95 -17.95 -5.54 8.66
C VAL A 95 -17.63 -6.88 9.33
N MET A 96 -16.38 -7.09 9.71
CA MET A 96 -15.92 -8.30 10.39
C MET A 96 -16.34 -8.35 11.88
N LEU A 97 -16.78 -7.23 12.44
CA LEU A 97 -17.33 -7.13 13.81
C LEU A 97 -18.85 -7.25 13.86
N ASP A 98 -19.52 -7.33 12.70
CA ASP A 98 -20.97 -7.42 12.64
C ASP A 98 -21.47 -8.74 13.27
N PRO A 99 -22.39 -8.69 14.27
CA PRO A 99 -23.01 -9.90 14.80
C PRO A 99 -23.76 -10.73 13.75
N ALA A 100 -24.25 -10.10 12.67
CA ALA A 100 -24.94 -10.77 11.56
C ALA A 100 -23.97 -11.30 10.48
N PHE A 101 -22.67 -11.30 10.74
CA PHE A 101 -21.66 -11.72 9.78
C PHE A 101 -21.86 -13.15 9.28
N ASN A 102 -21.88 -13.32 7.96
CA ASN A 102 -21.93 -14.61 7.29
C ASN A 102 -20.77 -14.72 6.30
N SER A 103 -19.79 -15.59 6.61
CA SER A 103 -18.56 -15.71 5.84
C SER A 103 -18.79 -16.20 4.40
N GLN A 104 -19.74 -17.12 4.19
CA GLN A 104 -20.04 -17.74 2.91
C GLN A 104 -20.74 -16.74 2.00
N GLU A 105 -21.74 -16.04 2.52
CA GLU A 105 -22.46 -15.01 1.79
C GLU A 105 -21.55 -13.84 1.40
N LEU A 106 -20.73 -13.36 2.34
CA LEU A 106 -19.78 -12.27 2.06
C LEU A 106 -18.74 -12.69 1.03
N ALA A 107 -18.20 -13.91 1.13
CA ALA A 107 -17.26 -14.45 0.17
C ALA A 107 -17.87 -14.51 -1.24
N GLN A 108 -19.07 -15.09 -1.37
CA GLN A 108 -19.77 -15.21 -2.65
C GLN A 108 -20.03 -13.84 -3.28
N LYS A 109 -20.64 -12.91 -2.53
CA LYS A 109 -20.92 -11.56 -3.01
C LYS A 109 -19.67 -10.80 -3.42
N THR A 110 -18.58 -10.96 -2.68
CA THR A 110 -17.29 -10.33 -3.00
C THR A 110 -16.72 -10.90 -4.30
N HIS A 111 -16.72 -12.23 -4.43
CA HIS A 111 -16.23 -12.93 -5.61
C HIS A 111 -17.01 -12.51 -6.86
N ASP A 112 -18.34 -12.55 -6.77
CA ASP A 112 -19.23 -12.23 -7.89
C ASP A 112 -19.08 -10.78 -8.32
N PHE A 113 -18.86 -9.86 -7.38
CA PHE A 113 -18.68 -8.46 -7.72
C PHE A 113 -17.31 -8.18 -8.36
N VAL A 114 -16.23 -8.85 -7.91
CA VAL A 114 -14.93 -8.80 -8.62
C VAL A 114 -15.07 -9.37 -10.03
N ALA A 115 -15.73 -10.53 -10.19
CA ALA A 115 -15.96 -11.14 -11.49
C ALA A 115 -16.80 -10.24 -12.41
N LEU A 116 -17.85 -9.60 -11.89
CA LEU A 116 -18.68 -8.66 -12.63
C LEU A 116 -17.87 -7.46 -13.13
N ILE A 117 -17.03 -6.85 -12.29
CA ILE A 117 -16.15 -5.75 -12.68
C ILE A 117 -15.21 -6.21 -13.79
N ASN A 118 -14.58 -7.38 -13.63
CA ASN A 118 -13.67 -7.92 -14.64
C ASN A 118 -14.37 -8.15 -15.99
N THR A 119 -15.50 -8.87 -15.99
CA THR A 119 -16.28 -9.17 -17.20
C THR A 119 -16.73 -7.90 -17.91
N LYS A 120 -17.26 -6.91 -17.17
CA LYS A 120 -17.72 -5.65 -17.77
C LYS A 120 -16.62 -4.85 -18.47
N ASN A 121 -15.37 -5.02 -18.05
CA ASN A 121 -14.23 -4.26 -18.57
C ASN A 121 -13.30 -5.12 -19.45
N GLY A 122 -13.68 -6.37 -19.78
CA GLY A 122 -12.83 -7.28 -20.56
C GLY A 122 -11.52 -7.65 -19.87
N LEU A 123 -11.50 -7.62 -18.53
CA LEU A 123 -10.32 -7.89 -17.71
C LEU A 123 -10.35 -9.32 -17.16
N SER A 124 -9.18 -9.83 -16.80
CA SER A 124 -9.05 -11.07 -16.03
C SER A 124 -7.93 -10.91 -15.00
N CYS A 125 -7.99 -11.71 -13.93
CA CYS A 125 -6.95 -11.73 -12.91
C CYS A 125 -6.65 -13.16 -12.46
N GLN A 126 -5.44 -13.39 -11.96
CA GLN A 126 -5.00 -14.66 -11.37
C GLN A 126 -4.76 -14.54 -9.86
N GLU A 127 -4.78 -13.31 -9.34
CA GLU A 127 -4.58 -12.95 -7.95
C GLU A 127 -5.69 -11.97 -7.54
N ILE A 128 -6.18 -12.07 -6.30
CA ILE A 128 -7.05 -11.09 -5.65
C ILE A 128 -6.44 -10.80 -4.28
N GLN A 129 -6.32 -9.52 -3.93
CA GLN A 129 -5.86 -9.10 -2.62
C GLN A 129 -7.04 -8.66 -1.74
N ILE A 130 -7.05 -9.15 -0.51
CA ILE A 130 -7.98 -8.70 0.53
C ILE A 130 -7.24 -7.75 1.46
N ASP A 131 -7.71 -6.51 1.57
CA ASP A 131 -7.18 -5.52 2.50
C ASP A 131 -8.13 -5.38 3.70
N CYS A 132 -7.73 -5.86 4.86
CA CYS A 132 -8.54 -5.78 6.07
C CYS A 132 -7.65 -5.64 7.31
N ASP A 133 -7.85 -4.58 8.08
CA ASP A 133 -7.18 -4.38 9.37
C ASP A 133 -7.89 -5.16 10.48
N TRP A 134 -7.88 -6.50 10.40
CA TRP A 134 -8.54 -7.32 11.41
C TRP A 134 -7.88 -7.17 12.79
N THR A 135 -8.71 -7.18 13.82
CA THR A 135 -8.34 -7.06 15.23
C THR A 135 -8.53 -8.41 15.94
N LEU A 136 -8.14 -8.50 17.21
CA LEU A 136 -8.41 -9.70 18.01
C LEU A 136 -9.90 -10.05 18.08
N SER A 137 -10.77 -9.04 18.11
CA SER A 137 -12.23 -9.20 18.14
C SER A 137 -12.84 -9.63 16.81
N SER A 138 -12.29 -9.20 15.67
CA SER A 138 -12.81 -9.56 14.34
C SER A 138 -12.09 -10.72 13.67
N LYS A 139 -10.96 -11.16 14.23
CA LYS A 139 -10.09 -12.19 13.70
C LYS A 139 -10.83 -13.44 13.25
N THR A 140 -11.72 -13.99 14.10
CA THR A 140 -12.42 -15.25 13.80
C THR A 140 -13.24 -15.13 12.52
N ASN A 141 -14.02 -14.05 12.40
CA ASN A 141 -14.83 -13.76 11.23
C ASN A 141 -13.95 -13.53 9.98
N TYR A 142 -12.86 -12.78 10.12
CA TYR A 142 -11.92 -12.55 9.03
C TYR A 142 -11.33 -13.86 8.48
N LEU A 143 -10.84 -14.74 9.36
CA LEU A 143 -10.27 -16.03 8.94
C LEU A 143 -11.32 -16.93 8.28
N GLN A 144 -12.56 -16.96 8.80
CA GLN A 144 -13.66 -17.70 8.18
C GLN A 144 -13.99 -17.16 6.78
N PHE A 145 -14.00 -15.83 6.59
CA PHE A 145 -14.16 -15.22 5.27
C PHE A 145 -13.05 -15.64 4.31
N ILE A 146 -11.78 -15.60 4.74
CA ILE A 146 -10.65 -16.00 3.90
C ILE A 146 -10.78 -17.47 3.46
N GLU A 147 -11.14 -18.38 4.35
CA GLU A 147 -11.37 -19.79 4.01
C GLU A 147 -12.55 -19.98 3.04
N ALA A 148 -13.64 -19.23 3.22
CA ALA A 148 -14.77 -19.27 2.30
C ALA A 148 -14.41 -18.71 0.93
N PHE A 149 -13.71 -17.58 0.88
CA PHE A 149 -13.31 -16.90 -0.35
C PHE A 149 -12.27 -17.71 -1.14
N LYS A 150 -11.28 -18.30 -0.47
CA LYS A 150 -10.26 -19.14 -1.09
C LYS A 150 -10.87 -20.36 -1.79
N ARG A 151 -11.87 -21.00 -1.19
CA ARG A 151 -12.55 -22.17 -1.77
C ARG A 151 -13.26 -21.87 -3.09
N ILE A 152 -13.86 -20.68 -3.22
CA ILE A 152 -14.68 -20.35 -4.40
C ILE A 152 -13.92 -19.57 -5.48
N SER A 153 -12.88 -18.82 -5.11
CA SER A 153 -12.21 -17.92 -6.06
C SER A 153 -11.41 -18.65 -7.14
N ALA A 154 -10.85 -19.83 -6.83
CA ALA A 154 -9.85 -20.50 -7.67
C ALA A 154 -8.70 -19.56 -8.13
N LYS A 155 -8.40 -18.53 -7.33
CA LYS A 155 -7.32 -17.54 -7.57
C LYS A 155 -6.27 -17.65 -6.47
N LYS A 156 -5.09 -17.09 -6.73
CA LYS A 156 -4.16 -16.73 -5.65
C LYS A 156 -4.80 -15.67 -4.78
N ILE A 157 -4.78 -15.88 -3.48
CA ILE A 157 -5.27 -14.92 -2.49
C ILE A 157 -4.06 -14.31 -1.80
N THR A 158 -3.99 -12.98 -1.78
CA THR A 158 -3.04 -12.24 -0.95
C THR A 158 -3.79 -11.36 0.04
N THR A 159 -3.12 -10.96 1.12
CA THR A 159 -3.70 -10.07 2.12
C THR A 159 -2.74 -8.97 2.47
N THR A 160 -3.25 -7.78 2.76
CA THR A 160 -2.45 -6.79 3.47
C THR A 160 -2.26 -7.22 4.93
N ILE A 161 -1.15 -6.82 5.54
CA ILE A 161 -0.78 -7.15 6.92
C ILE A 161 -0.19 -5.91 7.58
N ARG A 162 -0.61 -5.63 8.81
CA ARG A 162 -0.07 -4.56 9.66
C ARG A 162 1.08 -5.05 10.52
N LEU A 163 1.98 -4.13 10.88
CA LEU A 163 3.10 -4.39 11.78
C LEU A 163 2.71 -5.11 13.08
N HIS A 164 1.59 -4.73 13.69
CA HIS A 164 1.12 -5.36 14.92
C HIS A 164 0.60 -6.80 14.71
N GLN A 165 0.04 -7.10 13.53
CA GLN A 165 -0.39 -8.46 13.15
C GLN A 165 0.83 -9.36 12.88
N VAL A 166 1.93 -8.81 12.38
CA VAL A 166 3.23 -9.51 12.31
C VAL A 166 3.76 -9.77 13.72
N LYS A 167 3.82 -8.73 14.56
CA LYS A 167 4.43 -8.85 15.90
C LYS A 167 3.70 -9.81 16.82
N TYR A 168 2.37 -9.85 16.75
CA TYR A 168 1.53 -10.66 17.63
C TYR A 168 0.80 -11.79 16.88
N PHE A 169 1.44 -12.35 15.85
CA PHE A 169 0.84 -13.32 14.94
C PHE A 169 0.27 -14.56 15.63
N GLU A 170 0.80 -14.98 16.77
CA GLU A 170 0.24 -16.10 17.56
C GLU A 170 -1.17 -15.80 18.08
N LYS A 171 -1.44 -14.52 18.40
CA LYS A 171 -2.73 -14.02 18.90
C LYS A 171 -3.65 -13.59 17.77
N THR A 172 -3.14 -12.78 16.83
CA THR A 172 -3.89 -12.29 15.66
C THR A 172 -4.14 -13.37 14.62
N LYS A 173 -3.42 -14.49 14.73
CA LYS A 173 -3.38 -15.61 13.76
C LYS A 173 -2.99 -15.13 12.36
N ILE A 174 -2.75 -16.10 11.50
CA ILE A 174 -2.29 -15.88 10.13
C ILE A 174 -3.39 -16.41 9.21
N PRO A 175 -3.90 -15.61 8.27
CA PRO A 175 -4.88 -16.08 7.31
C PRO A 175 -4.26 -17.08 6.34
N ASN A 176 -5.03 -18.08 5.93
CA ASN A 176 -4.61 -19.12 4.99
C ASN A 176 -4.57 -18.57 3.55
N VAL A 177 -3.56 -17.79 3.21
CA VAL A 177 -3.39 -17.12 1.92
C VAL A 177 -2.04 -17.51 1.29
N ASP A 178 -1.86 -17.18 0.00
CA ASP A 178 -0.63 -17.51 -0.74
C ASP A 178 0.58 -16.67 -0.29
N SER A 179 0.35 -15.39 0.05
CA SER A 179 1.36 -14.49 0.62
C SER A 179 0.71 -13.26 1.26
N GLY A 180 1.48 -12.56 2.08
CA GLY A 180 1.10 -11.28 2.68
C GLY A 180 1.81 -10.08 2.06
N VAL A 181 1.19 -8.91 2.16
CA VAL A 181 1.83 -7.63 1.88
C VAL A 181 1.89 -6.82 3.17
N LEU A 182 3.08 -6.71 3.75
CA LEU A 182 3.25 -5.88 4.93
C LEU A 182 3.18 -4.40 4.55
N MET A 183 2.19 -3.70 5.10
CA MET A 183 2.07 -2.25 5.02
C MET A 183 3.09 -1.61 5.99
N TYR A 184 4.26 -1.24 5.48
CA TYR A 184 5.36 -0.69 6.27
C TYR A 184 5.25 0.84 6.40
N TYR A 185 4.10 1.32 6.89
CA TYR A 185 3.77 2.73 7.08
C TYR A 185 2.53 2.91 7.96
N ASN A 186 2.18 4.16 8.26
CA ASN A 186 1.13 4.55 9.21
C ASN A 186 1.41 4.04 10.63
N MET A 187 2.60 4.34 11.15
CA MET A 187 3.10 3.79 12.41
C MET A 187 2.93 4.74 13.62
N GLY A 188 2.93 6.04 13.38
CA GLY A 188 2.91 7.04 14.45
C GLY A 188 1.51 7.56 14.79
N VAL A 189 1.42 8.29 15.90
CA VAL A 189 0.19 8.96 16.31
C VAL A 189 0.00 10.24 15.48
N ILE A 190 -1.10 10.31 14.74
CA ILE A 190 -1.50 11.53 14.01
C ILE A 190 -1.66 12.67 15.00
N GLY A 191 -1.09 13.84 14.70
CA GLY A 191 -1.15 15.01 15.57
C GLY A 191 -0.02 15.11 16.58
N SER A 192 0.89 14.13 16.64
CA SER A 192 2.12 14.25 17.43
C SER A 192 2.91 15.50 17.03
N PRO A 193 3.35 16.35 17.97
CA PRO A 193 4.10 17.57 17.64
C PRO A 193 5.45 17.31 16.96
N SER A 194 6.08 16.17 17.25
CA SER A 194 7.49 15.88 16.90
C SER A 194 7.69 14.66 15.99
N SER A 195 6.76 13.70 15.95
CA SER A 195 6.94 12.48 15.16
C SER A 195 6.14 12.50 13.86
N ASN A 196 6.71 12.00 12.77
CA ASN A 196 5.99 11.74 11.52
C ASN A 196 5.08 10.51 11.73
N SER A 197 3.79 10.62 11.41
CA SER A 197 2.84 9.52 11.61
C SER A 197 2.83 8.51 10.47
N ILE A 198 3.34 8.88 9.30
CA ILE A 198 3.53 7.97 8.15
C ILE A 198 4.67 6.98 8.45
N TYR A 199 5.84 7.48 8.86
CA TYR A 199 7.00 6.66 9.20
C TYR A 199 7.76 7.22 10.39
N ASN A 200 8.20 6.31 11.26
CA ASN A 200 9.10 6.62 12.36
C ASN A 200 9.94 5.37 12.66
N GLN A 201 11.25 5.44 12.40
CA GLN A 201 12.16 4.32 12.55
C GLN A 201 12.16 3.73 13.96
N ALA A 202 12.13 4.58 15.01
CA ALA A 202 12.11 4.12 16.40
C ALA A 202 10.84 3.33 16.75
N ILE A 203 9.71 3.64 16.12
CA ILE A 203 8.50 2.83 16.23
C ILE A 203 8.65 1.57 15.40
N ALA A 204 9.12 1.67 14.16
CA ALA A 204 9.25 0.57 13.22
C ALA A 204 10.15 -0.55 13.76
N SER A 205 11.30 -0.20 14.35
CA SER A 205 12.29 -1.13 14.92
C SER A 205 11.71 -2.05 16.00
N ARG A 206 10.66 -1.61 16.71
CA ARG A 206 9.95 -2.41 17.73
C ARG A 206 9.17 -3.59 17.15
N TYR A 207 8.99 -3.65 15.83
CA TYR A 207 8.26 -4.69 15.12
C TYR A 207 9.18 -5.52 14.21
N LEU A 208 10.32 -4.97 13.79
CA LEU A 208 11.24 -5.60 12.84
C LEU A 208 11.75 -6.97 13.30
N ALA A 209 12.08 -7.13 14.59
CA ALA A 209 12.55 -8.41 15.13
C ALA A 209 11.56 -9.57 14.95
N SER A 210 10.26 -9.28 14.83
CA SER A 210 9.23 -10.29 14.60
C SER A 210 9.14 -10.75 13.14
N LEU A 211 9.68 -9.99 12.18
CA LEU A 211 9.63 -10.35 10.75
C LEU A 211 10.34 -11.67 10.47
N LYS A 212 11.50 -11.93 11.10
CA LYS A 212 12.23 -13.21 10.95
C LYS A 212 11.42 -14.43 11.43
N LYS A 213 10.47 -14.21 12.35
CA LYS A 213 9.65 -15.27 12.96
C LYS A 213 8.29 -15.44 12.28
N TYR A 214 7.92 -14.52 11.38
CA TYR A 214 6.62 -14.56 10.73
C TYR A 214 6.63 -15.61 9.61
N PRO A 215 5.79 -16.66 9.67
CA PRO A 215 5.94 -17.82 8.79
C PRO A 215 5.35 -17.63 7.38
N LEU A 216 4.46 -16.66 7.18
CA LEU A 216 3.87 -16.38 5.87
C LEU A 216 4.83 -15.49 5.06
N ALA A 217 5.11 -15.86 3.81
CA ALA A 217 5.95 -15.08 2.91
C ALA A 217 5.39 -13.66 2.72
N LEU A 218 6.26 -12.65 2.80
CA LEU A 218 5.89 -11.25 2.73
C LEU A 218 6.49 -10.56 1.51
N ASN A 219 5.66 -9.78 0.81
CA ASN A 219 6.09 -8.63 0.03
C ASN A 219 5.92 -7.36 0.89
N TYR A 220 6.53 -6.25 0.46
CA TYR A 220 6.50 -5.00 1.24
C TYR A 220 5.81 -3.89 0.48
N ALA A 221 4.90 -3.20 1.18
CA ALA A 221 4.31 -1.97 0.69
C ALA A 221 4.99 -0.77 1.37
N LEU A 222 5.52 0.15 0.56
CA LEU A 222 6.24 1.34 1.01
C LEU A 222 5.46 2.63 0.67
N PRO A 223 5.42 3.61 1.59
CA PRO A 223 4.70 4.85 1.38
C PRO A 223 5.51 5.81 0.49
N ILE A 224 4.86 6.44 -0.49
CA ILE A 224 5.43 7.55 -1.27
C ILE A 224 4.58 8.80 -1.23
N TYR A 225 3.62 8.84 -0.30
CA TYR A 225 2.70 9.96 -0.13
C TYR A 225 3.13 10.91 0.98
N SER A 226 2.51 12.08 0.97
CA SER A 226 2.54 13.04 2.04
C SER A 226 1.12 13.44 2.47
N TRP A 227 0.99 14.02 3.65
CA TRP A 227 -0.21 14.74 4.06
C TRP A 227 0.11 15.94 4.93
N GLY A 228 -0.86 16.86 5.02
CA GLY A 228 -0.90 17.88 6.06
C GLY A 228 -1.80 17.44 7.21
N VAL A 229 -1.26 17.33 8.41
CA VAL A 229 -2.04 17.23 9.64
C VAL A 229 -2.60 18.62 9.96
N HIS A 230 -3.91 18.79 9.78
CA HIS A 230 -4.60 20.06 10.00
C HIS A 230 -5.17 20.11 11.41
N SER A 231 -4.76 21.12 12.18
CA SER A 231 -5.19 21.33 13.54
C SER A 231 -5.77 22.72 13.74
N SER A 232 -6.88 22.80 14.46
CA SER A 232 -7.53 24.04 14.89
C SER A 232 -7.58 24.06 16.41
N ASN A 233 -7.15 25.16 17.04
CA ASN A 233 -7.08 25.30 18.50
C ASN A 233 -6.36 24.13 19.20
N GLY A 234 -5.30 23.58 18.59
CA GLY A 234 -4.52 22.46 19.14
C GLY A 234 -5.09 21.07 18.86
N SER A 235 -6.32 20.96 18.35
CA SER A 235 -6.95 19.67 18.03
C SER A 235 -6.86 19.35 16.54
N VAL A 236 -6.52 18.10 16.20
CA VAL A 236 -6.53 17.63 14.81
C VAL A 236 -7.96 17.59 14.29
N ILE A 237 -8.23 18.33 13.21
CA ILE A 237 -9.53 18.38 12.53
C ILE A 237 -9.52 17.65 11.18
N GLY A 238 -8.36 17.13 10.77
CA GLY A 238 -8.28 16.15 9.69
C GLY A 238 -6.95 16.15 8.96
N LEU A 239 -6.83 15.23 8.00
CA LEU A 239 -5.67 15.08 7.13
C LEU A 239 -5.92 15.71 5.77
N ARG A 240 -4.88 16.29 5.19
CA ARG A 240 -4.89 16.90 3.85
C ARG A 240 -4.00 16.06 2.96
N ASN A 241 -4.60 15.09 2.28
CA ASN A 241 -3.88 14.12 1.47
C ASN A 241 -3.13 14.78 0.33
N LYS A 242 -1.92 14.28 0.03
CA LYS A 242 -1.09 14.72 -1.10
C LYS A 242 -0.80 16.23 -1.03
N LEU A 243 -0.53 16.70 0.19
CA LEU A 243 -0.11 18.08 0.49
C LEU A 243 1.36 18.06 0.88
N THR A 244 2.14 18.93 0.25
CA THR A 244 3.59 19.06 0.44
C THR A 244 3.96 20.44 0.96
N ASN A 245 5.23 20.65 1.34
CA ASN A 245 5.74 21.99 1.63
C ASN A 245 5.64 22.90 0.41
N LYS A 246 6.00 22.39 -0.79
CA LYS A 246 5.92 23.13 -2.06
C LYS A 246 4.53 23.70 -2.34
N ASP A 247 3.49 22.97 -1.94
CA ASP A 247 2.09 23.40 -2.08
C ASP A 247 1.70 24.57 -1.16
N LEU A 248 2.47 24.85 -0.10
CA LEU A 248 2.20 25.86 0.91
C LEU A 248 3.19 27.02 0.87
N ASP A 249 4.46 26.75 0.55
CA ASP A 249 5.52 27.76 0.47
C ASP A 249 5.21 28.87 -0.53
N LEU A 250 4.46 28.56 -1.58
CA LEU A 250 4.07 29.51 -2.63
C LEU A 250 2.76 30.26 -2.35
N ASP A 251 2.02 29.90 -1.29
CA ASP A 251 0.72 30.50 -1.00
C ASP A 251 0.83 31.47 0.19
N PRO A 252 0.69 32.79 -0.01
CA PRO A 252 0.86 33.80 1.05
C PRO A 252 -0.17 33.68 2.18
N LYS A 253 -1.21 32.84 2.03
CA LYS A 253 -2.16 32.53 3.11
C LYS A 253 -1.59 31.57 4.14
N PHE A 254 -0.41 30.99 3.90
CA PHE A 254 0.27 30.09 4.81
C PHE A 254 1.66 30.65 5.15
N LEU A 255 1.96 30.73 6.44
CA LEU A 255 3.25 31.17 6.94
C LEU A 255 4.00 29.98 7.54
N LEU A 256 5.17 29.65 7.01
CA LEU A 256 6.06 28.67 7.62
C LEU A 256 6.52 29.18 9.00
N THR A 257 6.19 28.45 10.06
CA THR A 257 6.57 28.82 11.44
C THR A 257 7.81 28.08 11.91
N THR A 258 7.95 26.82 11.52
CA THR A 258 9.12 25.95 11.77
C THR A 258 9.17 24.89 10.68
N THR A 259 10.22 24.07 10.62
CA THR A 259 10.34 22.95 9.67
C THR A 259 9.03 22.16 9.54
N ASN A 260 8.50 22.10 8.31
CA ASN A 260 7.26 21.42 7.93
C ASN A 260 5.99 21.88 8.66
N LYS A 261 5.98 23.03 9.34
CA LYS A 261 4.79 23.55 10.05
C LYS A 261 4.41 24.93 9.55
N TYR A 262 3.15 25.07 9.20
CA TYR A 262 2.58 26.29 8.65
C TYR A 262 1.45 26.79 9.53
N ARG A 263 1.28 28.10 9.58
CA ARG A 263 0.14 28.78 10.18
C ARG A 263 -0.72 29.41 9.10
N VAL A 264 -2.03 29.23 9.20
CA VAL A 264 -3.00 29.89 8.31
C VAL A 264 -3.12 31.36 8.69
N MET A 265 -2.80 32.26 7.76
CA MET A 265 -2.77 33.70 7.99
C MET A 265 -4.11 34.38 7.71
N VAL A 266 -4.90 33.82 6.79
CA VAL A 266 -6.22 34.34 6.39
C VAL A 266 -7.19 33.17 6.22
N SER A 267 -8.41 33.31 6.73
CA SER A 267 -9.45 32.29 6.58
C SER A 267 -9.85 32.15 5.11
N HIS A 268 -9.87 30.93 4.58
CA HIS A 268 -10.19 30.67 3.18
C HIS A 268 -10.63 29.24 2.92
N TYR A 269 -11.20 28.99 1.75
CA TYR A 269 -11.43 27.64 1.24
C TYR A 269 -10.31 27.24 0.28
N ARG A 270 -9.85 26.00 0.39
CA ARG A 270 -8.92 25.37 -0.56
C ARG A 270 -9.31 23.92 -0.77
N LYS A 271 -9.53 23.52 -2.04
CA LYS A 271 -9.90 22.15 -2.43
C LYS A 271 -11.07 21.57 -1.61
N GLY A 272 -12.12 22.37 -1.40
CA GLY A 272 -13.31 21.97 -0.64
C GLY A 272 -13.15 21.93 0.88
N VAL A 273 -12.01 22.37 1.41
CA VAL A 273 -11.74 22.43 2.85
C VAL A 273 -11.62 23.87 3.32
N PHE A 274 -12.27 24.18 4.44
CA PHE A 274 -12.09 25.45 5.13
C PHE A 274 -10.83 25.44 6.00
N TYR A 275 -10.01 26.48 5.85
CA TYR A 275 -8.84 26.76 6.67
C TYR A 275 -9.13 28.04 7.44
N LYS A 276 -9.19 27.97 8.77
CA LYS A 276 -9.47 29.13 9.62
C LYS A 276 -8.16 29.85 9.95
N LYS A 277 -8.16 31.18 9.95
CA LYS A 277 -7.03 31.98 10.41
C LYS A 277 -6.60 31.51 11.81
N GLY A 278 -5.31 31.21 11.95
CA GLY A 278 -4.72 30.71 13.19
C GLY A 278 -4.54 29.19 13.23
N ASP A 279 -5.18 28.43 12.34
CA ASP A 279 -4.98 26.97 12.24
C ASP A 279 -3.52 26.63 11.91
N SER A 280 -3.10 25.42 12.30
CA SER A 280 -1.77 24.89 12.00
C SER A 280 -1.85 23.70 11.06
N ILE A 281 -0.90 23.65 10.12
CA ILE A 281 -0.71 22.54 9.19
C ILE A 281 0.69 21.98 9.39
N LYS A 282 0.81 20.73 9.79
CA LYS A 282 2.08 20.02 9.83
C LYS A 282 2.18 19.07 8.64
N ILE A 283 3.13 19.32 7.75
CA ILE A 283 3.42 18.42 6.62
C ILE A 283 4.20 17.22 7.13
N GLU A 284 3.72 16.03 6.78
CA GLU A 284 4.40 14.76 6.98
C GLU A 284 4.55 14.11 5.62
N ALA A 285 5.80 13.78 5.26
CA ALA A 285 6.17 13.24 3.96
C ALA A 285 7.28 12.20 4.15
N ILE A 286 7.51 11.40 3.11
CA ILE A 286 8.56 10.37 3.09
C ILE A 286 9.67 10.85 2.18
N SER A 287 10.87 10.99 2.71
CA SER A 287 12.05 11.35 1.93
C SER A 287 12.66 10.14 1.23
N THR A 288 13.54 10.40 0.26
CA THR A 288 14.39 9.36 -0.35
C THR A 288 15.25 8.63 0.69
N ALA A 289 15.73 9.35 1.71
CA ALA A 289 16.50 8.74 2.80
C ALA A 289 15.63 7.78 3.62
N ASP A 290 14.38 8.18 3.94
CA ASP A 290 13.43 7.30 4.64
C ASP A 290 13.15 6.03 3.85
N LEU A 291 12.93 6.10 2.53
CA LEU A 291 12.71 4.90 1.71
C LEU A 291 13.91 3.95 1.73
N LYS A 292 15.13 4.49 1.65
CA LYS A 292 16.37 3.71 1.71
C LYS A 292 16.56 3.07 3.09
N GLU A 293 16.22 3.79 4.15
CA GLU A 293 16.23 3.29 5.53
C GLU A 293 15.22 2.15 5.70
N MET A 294 13.97 2.34 5.26
CA MET A 294 12.95 1.27 5.26
C MET A 294 13.42 0.02 4.51
N ALA A 295 14.02 0.18 3.33
CA ALA A 295 14.49 -0.94 2.53
C ALA A 295 15.63 -1.70 3.22
N SER A 296 16.57 -0.98 3.84
CA SER A 296 17.66 -1.57 4.62
C SER A 296 17.13 -2.32 5.85
N ASP A 297 16.25 -1.67 6.62
CA ASP A 297 15.61 -2.22 7.81
C ASP A 297 14.88 -3.53 7.48
N LEU A 298 14.06 -3.52 6.42
CA LEU A 298 13.33 -4.68 5.97
C LEU A 298 14.28 -5.78 5.52
N ARG A 299 15.27 -5.49 4.67
CA ARG A 299 16.25 -6.49 4.20
C ARG A 299 16.95 -7.21 5.36
N GLU A 300 17.42 -6.47 6.36
CA GLU A 300 18.16 -7.04 7.50
C GLU A 300 17.29 -7.95 8.37
N HIS A 301 15.98 -7.67 8.42
CA HIS A 301 15.03 -8.33 9.31
C HIS A 301 14.12 -9.34 8.61
N SER A 302 14.18 -9.45 7.30
CA SER A 302 13.37 -10.41 6.54
C SER A 302 13.97 -11.81 6.61
N ALA A 303 13.12 -12.83 6.76
CA ALA A 303 13.57 -14.23 6.67
C ALA A 303 13.85 -14.65 5.21
N GLN A 304 13.16 -14.03 4.26
CA GLN A 304 13.23 -14.32 2.83
C GLN A 304 13.19 -13.00 2.05
N SER A 305 13.84 -12.96 0.89
CA SER A 305 13.70 -11.82 -0.01
C SER A 305 12.26 -11.72 -0.53
N PRO A 306 11.65 -10.53 -0.57
CA PRO A 306 10.34 -10.34 -1.18
C PRO A 306 10.41 -10.61 -2.68
N LYS A 307 9.28 -10.95 -3.29
CA LYS A 307 9.17 -11.09 -4.76
C LYS A 307 8.93 -9.74 -5.43
N GLU A 308 8.33 -8.79 -4.70
CA GLU A 308 8.05 -7.45 -5.17
C GLU A 308 8.03 -6.43 -4.04
N ILE A 309 8.32 -5.18 -4.39
CA ILE A 309 8.10 -3.99 -3.56
C ILE A 309 6.97 -3.19 -4.19
N ILE A 310 5.96 -2.85 -3.39
CA ILE A 310 4.73 -2.20 -3.84
C ILE A 310 4.69 -0.77 -3.29
N PHE A 311 4.70 0.24 -4.16
CA PHE A 311 4.67 1.63 -3.73
C PHE A 311 3.23 2.15 -3.61
N TYR A 312 2.89 2.74 -2.47
CA TYR A 312 1.58 3.32 -2.18
C TYR A 312 1.64 4.86 -2.25
N ASP A 313 1.00 5.53 -3.22
CA ASP A 313 0.26 5.01 -4.39
C ASP A 313 0.74 5.63 -5.71
N LEU A 314 0.38 5.00 -6.82
CA LEU A 314 0.54 5.50 -8.20
C LEU A 314 -0.36 6.73 -8.41
N ASP A 315 0.08 7.86 -7.87
CA ASP A 315 -0.50 9.18 -8.08
C ASP A 315 0.60 10.16 -8.48
N GLN A 316 0.41 10.89 -9.59
CA GLN A 316 1.38 11.89 -10.05
C GLN A 316 1.81 12.90 -8.96
N ARG A 317 0.94 13.24 -8.01
CA ARG A 317 1.27 14.17 -6.91
C ARG A 317 2.26 13.57 -5.90
N ASN A 318 2.31 12.26 -5.82
CA ASN A 318 3.25 11.53 -4.97
C ASN A 318 4.55 11.28 -5.75
N ILE A 319 4.45 10.78 -6.98
CA ILE A 319 5.59 10.42 -7.83
C ILE A 319 6.50 11.62 -8.10
N ASN A 320 5.93 12.81 -8.35
CA ASN A 320 6.68 14.04 -8.61
C ASN A 320 7.61 14.50 -7.48
N ASN A 321 7.53 13.87 -6.30
CA ASN A 321 8.42 14.19 -5.18
C ASN A 321 9.75 13.41 -5.23
N TYR A 322 9.90 12.50 -6.17
CA TYR A 322 11.07 11.63 -6.27
C TYR A 322 11.69 11.64 -7.66
N GLU A 323 12.97 11.29 -7.72
CA GLU A 323 13.66 11.01 -8.97
C GLU A 323 13.10 9.73 -9.61
N LYS A 324 13.06 9.68 -10.94
CA LYS A 324 12.47 8.56 -11.71
C LYS A 324 13.04 7.18 -11.35
N THR A 325 14.33 7.13 -11.02
CA THR A 325 15.05 5.87 -10.72
C THR A 325 14.85 5.37 -9.29
N ILE A 326 14.13 6.11 -8.42
CA ILE A 326 14.04 5.74 -7.00
C ILE A 326 13.48 4.34 -6.79
N PHE A 327 12.47 3.93 -7.58
CA PHE A 327 11.75 2.68 -7.34
C PHE A 327 12.65 1.46 -7.59
N GLN A 328 13.45 1.50 -8.66
CA GLN A 328 14.48 0.50 -8.95
C GLN A 328 15.63 0.53 -7.92
N GLN A 329 16.04 1.71 -7.47
CA GLN A 329 17.06 1.83 -6.42
C GLN A 329 16.62 1.15 -5.13
N ILE A 330 15.34 1.30 -4.76
CA ILE A 330 14.78 0.69 -3.55
C ILE A 330 14.66 -0.83 -3.68
N THR A 331 14.22 -1.36 -4.83
CA THR A 331 14.18 -2.83 -5.01
C THR A 331 15.58 -3.44 -4.97
N ALA A 332 16.60 -2.73 -5.46
CA ALA A 332 18.00 -3.21 -5.48
C ALA A 332 18.64 -3.42 -4.09
N TYR A 333 17.98 -3.01 -3.00
CA TYR A 333 18.44 -3.33 -1.65
C TYR A 333 18.31 -4.82 -1.35
N PHE A 334 17.26 -5.47 -1.85
CA PHE A 334 16.94 -6.88 -1.65
C PHE A 334 17.63 -7.72 -2.73
#